data_AF-A0A4W3K5E3-F1
#
_entry.id   AF-A0A4W3K5E3-F1
#
_cell.length_a   1.000
_cell.length_b   1.000
_cell.length_c   1.000
_cell.angle_alpha   90.00
_cell.angle_beta   90.00
_cell.angle_gamma   90.00
#
_symmetry.space_group_name_H-M   'P 1'
#
loop_
_entity.id
_entity.type
_entity.pdbx_description
1 polymer ?
#
loop_
_entity_poly.entity_id
_entity_poly.type
_entity_poly.pdbx_seq_one_letter_code
_entity_poly.pdbx_strand_id
1 'polypeptide(L)'
;MVRIRIFLRFAFAAALTLRVFGQVPKPQNVKIHSVNFKHVLQWDPVVCRKGNISYSVGYQSSYSHFYEKDEPFEKSCTNINTTQCDLSNALADEISYWLHVRAKCKSRTSKWAAVEDFQPFRDTLIGPPPNFNVKVKLDMLDVLFAEPMKENSQRTMRSYYTSMAFKISYWKNTDPKKVCVACLENTKGACFIQFQGQLPHLFAHLSRYLSRLVF
;
A
#
# COMPACT_ATOMS: atom_id res chain seq x y z
N MET A 1 -43.07 -15.67 -75.76
CA MET A 1 -41.90 -14.78 -75.52
C MET A 1 -42.00 -14.28 -74.08
N VAL A 2 -41.08 -14.72 -73.23
CA VAL A 2 -41.11 -14.60 -71.76
C VAL A 2 -40.68 -13.18 -71.32
N ARG A 3 -41.36 -12.57 -70.33
CA ARG A 3 -40.80 -11.43 -69.58
C ARG A 3 -41.10 -11.59 -68.09
N ILE A 4 -40.18 -12.26 -67.40
CA ILE A 4 -40.10 -12.35 -65.94
C ILE A 4 -39.51 -11.02 -65.44
N ARG A 5 -40.25 -10.29 -64.60
CA ARG A 5 -39.73 -9.11 -63.89
C ARG A 5 -39.21 -9.56 -62.52
N ILE A 6 -37.89 -9.70 -62.43
CA ILE A 6 -37.18 -9.97 -61.17
C ILE A 6 -37.11 -8.66 -60.39
N PHE A 7 -37.79 -8.58 -59.26
CA PHE A 7 -37.61 -7.48 -58.31
C PHE A 7 -36.41 -7.79 -57.41
N LEU A 8 -35.26 -7.17 -57.70
CA LEU A 8 -34.07 -7.21 -56.84
C LEU A 8 -34.33 -6.35 -55.59
N ARG A 9 -34.47 -7.00 -54.43
CA ARG A 9 -34.44 -6.33 -53.13
C ARG A 9 -33.00 -5.99 -52.77
N PHE A 10 -32.62 -4.72 -52.89
CA PHE A 10 -31.37 -4.22 -52.30
C PHE A 10 -31.64 -3.69 -50.91
N ALA A 11 -31.45 -4.53 -49.89
CA ALA A 11 -31.32 -4.06 -48.51
C ALA A 11 -29.88 -3.58 -48.31
N PHE A 12 -29.64 -2.27 -48.35
CA PHE A 12 -28.38 -1.70 -47.88
C PHE A 12 -28.36 -1.80 -46.36
N ALA A 13 -27.76 -2.87 -45.83
CA ALA A 13 -27.36 -2.92 -44.44
C ALA A 13 -26.19 -1.95 -44.24
N ALA A 14 -26.48 -0.73 -43.79
CA ALA A 14 -25.46 0.18 -43.31
C ALA A 14 -24.84 -0.43 -42.04
N ALA A 15 -23.72 -1.13 -42.21
CA ALA A 15 -22.91 -1.57 -41.09
C ALA A 15 -22.38 -0.32 -40.39
N LEU A 16 -22.99 0.04 -39.25
CA LEU A 16 -22.45 1.00 -38.30
C LEU A 16 -21.14 0.42 -37.75
N THR A 17 -20.03 0.65 -38.47
CA THR A 17 -18.70 0.45 -37.92
C THR A 17 -18.49 1.53 -36.87
N LEU A 18 -18.85 1.24 -35.63
CA LEU A 18 -18.41 2.02 -34.48
C LEU A 18 -16.88 1.93 -34.45
N ARG A 19 -16.21 2.91 -35.04
CA ARG A 19 -14.77 3.12 -34.83
C ARG A 19 -14.60 3.52 -33.38
N VAL A 20 -14.42 2.53 -32.50
CA VAL A 20 -13.88 2.78 -31.16
C VAL A 20 -12.45 3.29 -31.38
N PHE A 21 -12.28 4.61 -31.38
CA PHE A 21 -10.97 5.26 -31.38
C PHE A 21 -10.29 4.92 -30.04
N GLY A 22 -9.66 3.75 -29.96
CA GLY A 22 -9.29 3.05 -28.73
C GLY A 22 -8.63 3.93 -27.68
N GLN A 23 -9.41 4.45 -26.74
CA GLN A 23 -8.92 5.25 -25.63
C GLN A 23 -8.02 4.38 -24.76
N VAL A 24 -6.90 4.93 -24.30
CA VAL A 24 -6.03 4.22 -23.34
C VAL A 24 -6.83 4.13 -22.03
N PRO A 25 -7.12 2.92 -21.53
CA PRO A 25 -7.89 2.79 -20.30
C PRO A 25 -7.09 3.39 -19.15
N LYS A 26 -7.78 4.04 -18.21
CA LYS A 26 -7.13 4.53 -16.99
C LYS A 26 -6.65 3.33 -16.15
N PRO A 27 -5.51 3.43 -15.45
CA PRO A 27 -5.09 2.41 -14.49
C PRO A 27 -6.22 2.06 -13.51
N GLN A 28 -6.32 0.78 -13.16
CA GLN A 28 -7.33 0.25 -12.24
C GLN A 28 -6.65 -0.25 -10.96
N ASN A 29 -7.46 -0.48 -9.92
CA ASN A 29 -7.00 -1.00 -8.64
C ASN A 29 -5.80 -0.24 -8.07
N VAL A 30 -5.83 1.09 -8.22
CA VAL A 30 -4.78 1.97 -7.68
C VAL A 30 -4.88 1.95 -6.16
N LYS A 31 -3.79 1.55 -5.50
CA LYS A 31 -3.70 1.41 -4.04
C LYS A 31 -2.35 1.91 -3.57
N ILE A 32 -2.33 2.50 -2.37
CA ILE A 32 -1.11 2.89 -1.68
C ILE A 32 -0.81 1.86 -0.59
N HIS A 33 0.38 1.25 -0.65
CA HIS A 33 0.88 0.38 0.41
C HIS A 33 1.86 1.19 1.26
N SER A 34 1.48 1.44 2.52
CA SER A 34 2.23 2.30 3.44
C SER A 34 2.59 1.54 4.71
N VAL A 35 3.88 1.23 4.90
CA VAL A 35 4.38 0.55 6.09
C VAL A 35 5.66 1.23 6.55
N ASN A 36 5.73 1.62 7.83
CA ASN A 36 6.87 2.33 8.40
C ASN A 36 7.33 3.55 7.58
N PHE A 37 6.38 4.33 7.06
CA PHE A 37 6.62 5.46 6.16
C PHE A 37 7.30 5.11 4.83
N LYS A 38 7.32 3.82 4.44
CA LYS A 38 7.58 3.41 3.06
C LYS A 38 6.28 3.44 2.27
N HIS A 39 6.20 4.28 1.24
CA HIS A 39 4.98 4.56 0.50
C HIS A 39 5.09 4.06 -0.94
N VAL A 40 4.46 2.94 -1.26
CA VAL A 40 4.51 2.35 -2.61
C VAL A 40 3.11 2.38 -3.25
N LEU A 41 2.93 3.25 -4.23
CA LEU A 41 1.71 3.31 -5.05
C LEU A 41 1.76 2.17 -6.07
N GLN A 42 0.70 1.37 -6.16
CA GLN A 42 0.58 0.21 -7.04
C GLN A 42 -0.73 0.27 -7.83
N TRP A 43 -0.74 -0.32 -9.03
CA TRP A 43 -1.91 -0.39 -9.89
C TRP A 43 -1.84 -1.62 -10.82
N ASP A 44 -2.95 -1.95 -11.46
CA ASP A 44 -2.98 -3.04 -12.43
C ASP A 44 -2.36 -2.64 -13.77
N PRO A 45 -1.68 -3.58 -14.47
CA PRO A 45 -1.11 -3.31 -15.78
C PRO A 45 -2.19 -2.99 -16.81
N VAL A 46 -1.94 -1.94 -17.60
CA VAL A 46 -2.75 -1.53 -18.75
C VAL A 46 -2.23 -2.16 -20.04
N VAL A 47 -3.11 -2.80 -20.80
CA VAL A 47 -2.77 -3.42 -22.09
C VAL A 47 -2.75 -2.36 -23.21
N CYS A 48 -1.61 -2.21 -23.87
CA CYS A 48 -1.44 -1.38 -25.07
C CYS A 48 -1.35 -2.28 -26.32
N ARG A 49 -2.45 -2.44 -27.06
CA ARG A 49 -2.52 -3.34 -28.25
C ARG A 49 -1.54 -3.01 -29.37
N LYS A 50 -1.06 -1.76 -29.44
CA LYS A 50 -0.28 -1.25 -30.58
C LYS A 50 1.09 -0.71 -30.17
N GLY A 51 1.67 -1.06 -29.02
CA GLY A 51 3.01 -0.62 -28.66
C GLY A 51 3.34 -0.74 -27.18
N ASN A 52 4.36 0.00 -26.75
CA ASN A 52 4.82 0.00 -25.36
C ASN A 52 3.93 0.86 -24.47
N ILE A 53 3.72 0.37 -23.25
CA ILE A 53 3.03 1.08 -22.18
C ILE A 53 4.05 1.72 -21.24
N SER A 54 3.79 2.95 -20.82
CA SER A 54 4.52 3.58 -19.72
C SER A 54 3.54 4.31 -18.80
N TYR A 55 3.97 4.58 -17.57
CA TYR A 55 3.17 5.25 -16.55
C TYR A 55 3.87 6.51 -16.06
N SER A 56 3.06 7.48 -15.66
CA SER A 56 3.51 8.67 -14.93
C SER A 56 2.70 8.79 -13.65
N VAL A 57 3.40 9.06 -12.55
CA VAL A 57 2.81 9.33 -11.25
C VAL A 57 3.01 10.79 -10.90
N GLY A 58 1.95 11.43 -10.43
CA GLY A 58 2.00 12.76 -9.85
C GLY A 58 1.30 12.79 -8.50
N TYR A 59 1.62 13.78 -7.68
CA TYR A 59 0.96 14.01 -6.39
C TYR A 59 0.58 15.47 -6.25
N GLN A 60 -0.40 15.73 -5.39
CA GLN A 60 -0.86 17.07 -5.03
C GLN A 60 -1.06 17.09 -3.53
N SER A 61 -0.46 18.06 -2.83
CA SER A 61 -0.69 18.24 -1.39
C SER A 61 -2.09 18.80 -1.15
N SER A 62 -2.62 18.66 0.06
CA SER A 62 -3.90 19.29 0.43
C SER A 62 -3.88 20.80 0.25
N TYR A 63 -2.74 21.44 0.54
CA TYR A 63 -2.58 22.86 0.30
C TYR A 63 -2.76 23.20 -1.19
N SER A 64 -2.00 22.56 -2.10
CA SER A 64 -2.13 22.86 -3.53
C SER A 64 -3.48 22.42 -4.09
N HIS A 65 -4.10 21.38 -3.54
CA HIS A 65 -5.44 20.95 -3.92
C HIS A 65 -6.53 21.99 -3.60
N PHE A 66 -6.46 22.63 -2.43
CA PHE A 66 -7.49 23.60 -2.01
C PHE A 66 -7.22 25.02 -2.50
N TYR A 67 -5.96 25.43 -2.57
CA TYR A 67 -5.56 26.82 -2.81
C TYR A 67 -4.91 27.06 -4.18
N GLU A 68 -4.40 26.02 -4.86
CA GLU A 68 -3.65 26.13 -6.13
C GLU A 68 -4.21 25.14 -7.18
N LYS A 69 -5.52 25.17 -7.40
CA LYS A 69 -6.26 24.16 -8.19
C LYS A 69 -5.77 23.99 -9.63
N ASP A 70 -5.20 25.04 -10.21
CA ASP A 70 -4.74 25.06 -11.61
C ASP A 70 -3.26 24.64 -11.77
N GLU A 71 -2.53 24.42 -10.67
CA GLU A 71 -1.14 23.98 -10.72
C GLU A 71 -1.04 22.50 -11.16
N PRO A 72 -0.08 22.17 -12.06
CA PRO A 72 0.15 20.79 -12.45
C PRO A 72 0.64 19.97 -11.26
N PHE A 73 0.25 18.68 -11.22
CA PHE A 73 0.77 17.75 -10.23
C PHE A 73 2.30 17.73 -10.22
N GLU A 74 2.86 17.74 -9.02
CA GLU A 74 4.27 17.46 -8.81
C GLU A 74 4.58 16.05 -9.30
N LYS A 75 5.69 15.90 -10.04
CA LYS A 75 6.03 14.63 -10.70
C LYS A 75 7.03 13.85 -9.86
N SER A 76 6.78 12.55 -9.72
CA SER A 76 7.74 11.60 -9.20
C SER A 76 8.16 10.63 -10.32
N CYS A 77 7.72 9.37 -10.28
CA CYS A 77 8.00 8.39 -11.32
C CYS A 77 7.42 8.78 -12.69
N THR A 78 8.29 9.00 -13.69
CA THR A 78 7.88 9.45 -15.03
C THR A 78 8.32 8.48 -16.12
N ASN A 79 7.37 8.08 -16.98
CA ASN A 79 7.59 7.15 -18.11
C ASN A 79 8.20 5.80 -17.68
N ILE A 80 7.77 5.28 -16.53
CA ILE A 80 8.20 3.97 -16.03
C ILE A 80 7.38 2.84 -16.66
N ASN A 81 7.95 1.65 -16.79
CA ASN A 81 7.27 0.48 -17.32
C ASN A 81 6.79 -0.48 -16.22
N THR A 82 7.11 -0.18 -14.96
CA THR A 82 6.64 -0.89 -13.77
C THR A 82 5.26 -0.41 -13.37
N THR A 83 4.54 -1.26 -12.62
CA THR A 83 3.21 -0.95 -12.07
C THR A 83 3.25 -0.51 -10.62
N GLN A 84 4.39 0.05 -10.21
CA GLN A 84 4.58 0.59 -8.88
C GLN A 84 5.51 1.81 -8.90
N CYS A 85 5.32 2.71 -7.94
CA CYS A 85 6.15 3.89 -7.71
C CYS A 85 6.38 4.10 -6.21
N ASP A 86 7.63 4.29 -5.82
CA ASP A 86 8.01 4.65 -4.45
C ASP A 86 7.92 6.17 -4.28
N LEU A 87 7.09 6.60 -3.33
CA LEU A 87 6.81 7.99 -2.99
C LEU A 87 7.38 8.38 -1.62
N SER A 88 8.17 7.52 -0.98
CA SER A 88 8.63 7.70 0.41
C SER A 88 9.43 8.99 0.61
N ASN A 89 10.17 9.42 -0.41
CA ASN A 89 10.96 10.66 -0.37
C ASN A 89 10.19 11.90 -0.88
N ALA A 90 9.01 11.71 -1.46
CA ALA A 90 8.23 12.79 -2.08
C ALA A 90 7.17 13.36 -1.12
N LEU A 91 6.73 12.57 -0.14
CA LEU A 91 5.59 12.92 0.72
C LEU A 91 6.08 13.31 2.12
N ALA A 92 5.61 14.45 2.62
CA ALA A 92 5.83 14.84 4.00
C ALA A 92 4.90 14.08 4.95
N ASP A 93 5.41 13.75 6.14
CA ASP A 93 4.74 12.82 7.06
C ASP A 93 3.33 13.32 7.50
N GLU A 94 3.16 14.64 7.72
CA GLU A 94 1.96 15.22 8.34
C GLU A 94 0.94 15.79 7.34
N ILE A 95 1.24 15.78 6.05
CA ILE A 95 0.42 16.40 5.00
C ILE A 95 -0.43 15.35 4.28
N SER A 96 -1.69 15.68 3.98
CA SER A 96 -2.55 14.86 3.11
C SER A 96 -2.22 15.09 1.64
N TYR A 97 -2.32 14.03 0.83
CA TYR A 97 -2.03 14.07 -0.60
C TYR A 97 -3.09 13.35 -1.45
N TRP A 98 -3.30 13.87 -2.66
CA TRP A 98 -3.97 13.17 -3.75
C TRP A 98 -2.91 12.59 -4.68
N LEU A 99 -2.86 11.27 -4.78
CA LEU A 99 -1.89 10.53 -5.58
C LEU A 99 -2.52 10.13 -6.90
N HIS A 100 -1.85 10.43 -8.01
CA HIS A 100 -2.39 10.24 -9.35
C HIS A 100 -1.47 9.37 -10.20
N VAL A 101 -2.04 8.46 -10.97
CA VAL A 101 -1.34 7.68 -11.98
C VAL A 101 -2.07 7.71 -13.31
N ARG A 102 -1.34 7.82 -14.41
CA ARG A 102 -1.88 7.65 -15.76
C ARG A 102 -1.00 6.75 -16.61
N ALA A 103 -1.61 6.12 -17.60
CA ALA A 103 -0.95 5.30 -18.59
C ALA A 103 -0.73 6.09 -19.89
N LYS A 104 0.36 5.78 -20.59
CA LYS A 104 0.69 6.30 -21.92
C LYS A 104 0.96 5.13 -22.86
N CYS A 105 0.23 5.10 -23.98
CA CYS A 105 0.38 4.11 -25.04
C CYS A 105 0.66 4.87 -26.34
N LYS A 106 1.91 4.79 -26.82
CA LYS A 106 2.44 5.65 -27.90
C LYS A 106 2.26 7.15 -27.58
N SER A 107 1.57 7.90 -28.44
CA SER A 107 1.29 9.33 -28.27
C SER A 107 0.03 9.63 -27.45
N ARG A 108 -0.71 8.61 -27.02
CA ARG A 108 -2.00 8.77 -26.32
C ARG A 108 -1.84 8.51 -24.83
N THR A 109 -2.48 9.33 -24.02
CA THR A 109 -2.54 9.20 -22.56
C THR A 109 -3.94 8.81 -22.10
N SER A 110 -4.01 8.08 -20.99
CA SER A 110 -5.26 7.83 -20.29
C SER A 110 -5.68 9.04 -19.45
N LYS A 111 -6.92 9.03 -18.96
CA LYS A 111 -7.30 9.84 -17.79
C LYS A 111 -6.45 9.42 -16.59
N TRP A 112 -6.29 10.34 -15.64
CA TRP A 112 -5.71 10.01 -14.33
C TRP A 112 -6.64 9.09 -13.54
N ALA A 113 -6.06 8.13 -12.85
CA ALA A 113 -6.68 7.41 -11.74
C ALA A 113 -6.02 7.89 -10.45
N ALA A 114 -6.78 7.94 -9.35
CA ALA A 114 -6.34 8.59 -8.13
C ALA A 114 -6.57 7.73 -6.88
N VAL A 115 -5.71 7.95 -5.89
CA VAL A 115 -5.97 7.66 -4.47
C VAL A 115 -6.08 9.02 -3.79
N GLU A 116 -7.20 9.25 -3.12
CA GLU A 116 -7.52 10.55 -2.52
C GLU A 116 -7.20 10.55 -1.02
N ASP A 117 -6.85 11.72 -0.49
CA ASP A 117 -6.62 11.97 0.94
C ASP A 117 -5.75 10.90 1.62
N PHE A 118 -4.56 10.63 1.08
CA PHE A 118 -3.55 9.83 1.76
C PHE A 118 -2.68 10.73 2.65
N GLN A 119 -2.67 10.50 3.96
CA GLN A 119 -1.81 11.21 4.90
C GLN A 119 -0.84 10.21 5.56
N PRO A 120 0.48 10.28 5.28
CA PRO A 120 1.45 9.30 5.75
C PRO A 120 1.38 8.98 7.26
N PHE A 121 1.34 9.98 8.13
CA PHE A 121 1.29 9.80 9.58
C PHE A 121 0.00 9.13 10.06
N ARG A 122 -1.12 9.39 9.40
CA ARG A 122 -2.42 8.81 9.76
C ARG A 122 -2.59 7.40 9.21
N ASP A 123 -2.15 7.19 7.98
CA ASP A 123 -2.52 6.03 7.17
C ASP A 123 -1.40 4.98 7.06
N THR A 124 -0.15 5.29 7.43
CA THR A 124 0.91 4.28 7.49
C THR A 124 0.61 3.21 8.52
N LEU A 125 0.85 1.96 8.15
CA LEU A 125 0.87 0.86 9.09
C LEU A 125 2.24 0.84 9.79
N ILE A 126 2.24 0.49 11.07
CA ILE A 126 3.45 0.16 11.80
C ILE A 126 3.71 -1.33 11.54
N GLY A 127 4.84 -1.62 10.92
CA GLY A 127 5.32 -2.98 10.66
C GLY A 127 5.71 -3.69 11.97
N PRO A 128 5.85 -5.03 11.94
CA PRO A 128 6.37 -5.76 13.08
C PRO A 128 7.84 -5.39 13.36
N PRO A 129 8.35 -5.68 14.57
CA PRO A 129 9.79 -5.69 14.83
C PRO A 129 10.54 -6.50 13.75
N PRO A 130 11.62 -5.96 13.16
CA PRO A 130 12.33 -6.64 12.07
C PRO A 130 13.10 -7.87 12.53
N ASN A 131 13.48 -7.92 13.81
CA ASN A 131 14.14 -9.06 14.43
C ASN A 131 13.61 -9.26 15.86
N PHE A 132 13.66 -10.52 16.30
CA PHE A 132 13.34 -10.90 17.66
C PHE A 132 14.25 -12.05 18.09
N ASN A 133 14.55 -12.10 19.38
CA ASN A 133 15.33 -13.14 20.02
C ASN A 133 14.65 -13.50 21.33
N VAL A 134 14.51 -14.79 21.61
CA VAL A 134 13.90 -15.28 22.83
C VAL A 134 14.91 -16.18 23.52
N LYS A 135 15.26 -15.84 24.77
CA LYS A 135 16.14 -16.65 25.61
C LYS A 135 15.36 -17.12 26.82
N VAL A 136 15.51 -18.39 27.17
CA VAL A 136 14.99 -18.88 28.45
C VAL A 136 16.06 -18.68 29.52
N LYS A 137 15.68 -18.07 30.63
CA LYS A 137 16.51 -17.93 31.83
C LYS A 137 15.66 -18.35 33.02
N LEU A 138 15.99 -19.47 33.65
CA LEU A 138 15.19 -20.04 34.75
C LEU A 138 13.73 -20.27 34.32
N ASP A 139 12.78 -19.63 35.00
CA ASP A 139 11.33 -19.62 34.76
C ASP A 139 10.87 -18.37 33.95
N MET A 140 11.79 -17.71 33.27
CA MET A 140 11.51 -16.50 32.47
C MET A 140 11.91 -16.64 31.00
N LEU A 141 11.11 -16.02 30.14
CA LEU A 141 11.45 -15.71 28.76
C LEU A 141 11.93 -14.27 28.66
N ASP A 142 13.19 -14.11 28.30
CA ASP A 142 13.82 -12.85 27.95
C ASP A 142 13.63 -12.65 26.44
N VAL A 143 12.68 -11.78 26.08
CA VAL A 143 12.36 -11.45 24.70
C VAL A 143 13.01 -10.12 24.34
N LEU A 144 13.95 -10.16 23.40
CA LEU A 144 14.61 -8.98 22.85
C LEU A 144 14.16 -8.77 21.41
N PHE A 145 13.86 -7.55 21.00
CA PHE A 145 13.41 -7.22 19.65
C PHE A 145 13.87 -5.81 19.26
N ALA A 146 14.20 -5.56 18.00
CA ALA A 146 14.45 -4.18 17.58
C ALA A 146 13.13 -3.42 17.37
N GLU A 147 13.16 -2.15 17.71
CA GLU A 147 12.07 -1.23 17.36
C GLU A 147 11.96 -1.10 15.84
N PRO A 148 10.76 -1.19 15.25
CA PRO A 148 10.55 -0.87 13.84
C PRO A 148 11.06 0.54 13.58
N MET A 149 11.77 0.72 12.47
CA MET A 149 12.34 2.01 12.07
C MET A 149 11.56 2.59 10.91
N LYS A 150 11.53 3.92 10.81
CA LYS A 150 11.09 4.61 9.60
C LYS A 150 12.03 4.22 8.46
N GLU A 151 11.47 3.95 7.28
CA GLU A 151 12.22 3.62 6.07
C GLU A 151 13.31 4.67 5.81
N ASN A 152 14.54 4.21 5.55
CA ASN A 152 15.72 5.05 5.28
C ASN A 152 16.02 6.12 6.34
N SER A 153 15.57 5.91 7.59
CA SER A 153 15.80 6.82 8.70
C SER A 153 16.43 6.10 9.90
N GLN A 154 17.05 6.87 10.78
CA GLN A 154 17.52 6.41 12.09
C GLN A 154 16.43 6.52 13.18
N ARG A 155 15.24 7.03 12.84
CA ARG A 155 14.12 7.19 13.78
C ARG A 155 13.31 5.91 13.89
N THR A 156 12.97 5.55 15.13
CA THR A 156 12.05 4.44 15.41
C THR A 156 10.61 4.87 15.22
N MET A 157 9.71 3.94 14.93
CA MET A 157 8.28 4.22 14.84
C MET A 157 7.72 4.78 16.15
N ARG A 158 8.30 4.41 17.31
CA ARG A 158 7.93 4.95 18.62
C ARG A 158 8.14 6.45 18.74
N SER A 159 9.12 7.03 18.04
CA SER A 159 9.30 8.50 18.09
C SER A 159 8.15 9.25 17.44
N TYR A 160 7.41 8.60 16.54
CA TYR A 160 6.22 9.13 15.89
C TYR A 160 4.94 8.77 16.66
N TYR A 161 4.88 7.54 17.21
CA TYR A 161 3.73 7.01 17.93
C TYR A 161 4.13 6.67 19.37
N THR A 162 4.21 7.68 20.24
CA THR A 162 4.70 7.53 21.62
C THR A 162 3.89 6.55 22.46
N SER A 163 2.58 6.43 22.18
CA SER A 163 1.65 5.51 22.84
C SER A 163 1.65 4.09 22.25
N MET A 164 2.53 3.75 21.31
CA MET A 164 2.58 2.40 20.74
C MET A 164 3.04 1.37 21.77
N ALA A 165 2.39 0.20 21.76
CA ALA A 165 2.72 -0.93 22.60
C ALA A 165 2.85 -2.20 21.77
N PHE A 166 3.66 -3.14 22.25
CA PHE A 166 3.82 -4.45 21.64
C PHE A 166 3.02 -5.49 22.42
N LYS A 167 2.36 -6.37 21.66
CA LYS A 167 1.68 -7.54 22.20
C LYS A 167 2.42 -8.79 21.74
N ILE A 168 3.01 -9.49 22.71
CA ILE A 168 3.70 -10.76 22.49
C ILE A 168 2.70 -11.89 22.77
N SER A 169 2.66 -12.89 21.91
CA SER A 169 1.92 -14.12 22.19
C SER A 169 2.88 -15.31 22.21
N TYR A 170 2.70 -16.23 23.15
CA TYR A 170 3.49 -17.46 23.26
C TYR A 170 2.59 -18.66 23.56
N TRP A 171 3.03 -19.88 23.24
CA TRP A 171 2.29 -21.12 23.54
C TRP A 171 3.27 -22.29 23.71
N LYS A 172 2.82 -23.32 24.44
CA LYS A 172 3.58 -24.56 24.63
C LYS A 172 3.31 -25.50 23.47
N ASN A 173 4.28 -26.34 23.09
CA ASN A 173 4.05 -27.33 22.04
C ASN A 173 2.92 -28.34 22.40
N THR A 174 2.78 -28.63 23.69
CA THR A 174 1.76 -29.53 24.24
C THR A 174 0.40 -28.87 24.46
N ASP A 175 0.32 -27.55 24.39
CA ASP A 175 -0.93 -26.79 24.53
C ASP A 175 -0.90 -25.59 23.54
N PRO A 176 -1.57 -25.71 22.38
CA PRO A 176 -1.56 -24.68 21.35
C PRO A 176 -2.33 -23.40 21.76
N LYS A 177 -2.89 -23.35 22.98
CA LYS A 177 -3.54 -22.14 23.48
C LYS A 177 -2.53 -20.99 23.60
N LYS A 178 -2.72 -19.98 22.76
CA LYS A 178 -1.89 -18.75 22.76
C LYS A 178 -2.15 -17.93 24.03
N VAL A 179 -1.10 -17.76 24.82
CA VAL A 179 -1.06 -16.82 25.94
C VAL A 179 -0.58 -15.47 25.39
N CYS A 180 -1.42 -14.44 25.52
CA CYS A 180 -1.10 -13.08 25.10
C CYS A 180 -0.61 -12.24 26.28
N VAL A 181 0.54 -11.59 26.13
CA VAL A 181 1.11 -10.66 27.10
C VAL A 181 1.34 -9.31 26.41
N ALA A 182 0.77 -8.24 26.97
CA ALA A 182 1.04 -6.88 26.51
C ALA A 182 2.27 -6.35 27.25
N CYS A 183 3.31 -5.97 26.51
CA CYS A 183 4.46 -5.26 27.08
C CYS A 183 4.12 -3.78 27.03
N LEU A 184 3.60 -3.27 28.14
CA LEU A 184 3.30 -1.86 28.34
C LEU A 184 4.49 -1.23 29.07
N GLU A 185 5.02 -0.17 28.46
CA GLU A 185 5.96 0.81 29.06
C GLU A 185 7.47 0.46 29.10
N ASN A 186 8.25 1.43 28.61
CA ASN A 186 9.69 1.66 28.85
C ASN A 186 10.76 0.63 28.47
N THR A 187 10.44 -0.50 27.87
CA THR A 187 11.49 -1.39 27.38
C THR A 187 11.92 -1.01 25.97
N LYS A 188 13.12 -0.43 25.84
CA LYS A 188 13.81 -0.22 24.55
C LYS A 188 14.13 -1.57 23.89
N GLY A 189 13.12 -2.23 23.32
CA GLY A 189 13.31 -3.49 22.61
C GLY A 189 13.53 -4.73 23.49
N ALA A 190 12.96 -4.76 24.70
CA ALA A 190 13.05 -5.92 25.60
C ALA A 190 11.69 -6.23 26.23
N CYS A 191 11.43 -7.46 26.67
CA CYS A 191 10.27 -7.81 27.47
C CYS A 191 10.55 -9.11 28.22
N PHE A 192 10.21 -9.14 29.50
CA PHE A 192 10.41 -10.31 30.36
C PHE A 192 9.06 -10.95 30.64
N ILE A 193 8.91 -12.23 30.30
CA ILE A 193 7.68 -12.98 30.52
C ILE A 193 7.97 -14.12 31.49
N GLN A 194 7.39 -14.06 32.68
CA GLN A 194 7.45 -15.17 33.63
C GLN A 194 6.44 -16.25 33.22
N PHE A 195 6.85 -17.52 33.30
CA PHE A 195 5.97 -18.66 33.08
C PHE A 195 6.03 -19.61 34.28
N GLN A 196 4.88 -20.14 34.69
CA GLN A 196 4.85 -21.20 35.71
C GLN A 196 5.02 -22.58 35.05
N GLY A 197 6.08 -23.32 35.44
CA GLY A 197 6.30 -24.73 35.07
C GLY A 197 7.70 -25.06 34.52
N GLN A 198 7.96 -26.34 34.24
CA GLN A 198 9.24 -26.84 33.71
C GLN A 198 9.36 -26.55 32.20
N LEU A 199 10.57 -26.15 31.77
CA LEU A 199 10.95 -25.70 30.42
C LEU A 199 10.24 -26.46 29.28
N PRO A 200 9.25 -25.86 28.59
CA PRO A 200 8.74 -26.39 27.33
C PRO A 200 9.59 -25.85 26.17
N HIS A 201 9.71 -26.65 25.11
CA HIS A 201 10.08 -26.14 23.79
C HIS A 201 8.99 -25.14 23.36
N LEU A 202 9.27 -23.85 23.49
CA LEU A 202 8.32 -22.74 23.34
C LEU A 202 8.49 -22.07 21.97
N PHE A 203 7.36 -21.71 21.35
CA PHE A 203 7.31 -20.84 20.18
C PHE A 203 6.65 -19.51 20.56
N ALA A 204 7.18 -18.40 20.04
CA ALA A 204 6.63 -17.06 20.25
C ALA A 204 6.20 -16.45 18.90
N HIS A 205 5.05 -15.78 18.88
CA HIS A 205 4.52 -15.03 17.76
C HIS A 205 4.01 -13.68 18.26
N LEU A 206 4.61 -12.59 17.77
CA LEU A 206 4.12 -11.24 18.04
C LEU A 206 2.93 -10.93 17.13
N SER A 207 1.83 -10.41 17.69
CA SER A 207 0.69 -9.91 16.92
C SER A 207 0.22 -8.58 17.52
N ARG A 208 -0.03 -7.59 16.65
CA ARG A 208 -0.28 -6.18 16.94
C ARG A 208 -1.54 -5.89 17.77
N TYR A 209 -1.52 -4.78 18.53
CA TYR A 209 -2.71 -4.03 18.93
C TYR A 209 -2.48 -2.55 18.58
N LEU A 210 -3.44 -1.92 17.90
CA LEU A 210 -3.62 -0.48 17.91
C LEU A 210 -4.93 -0.25 18.66
N SER A 211 -4.89 0.32 19.86
CA SER A 211 -6.04 1.03 20.36
C SER A 211 -6.20 2.26 19.46
N ARG A 212 -7.13 2.21 18.51
CA ARG A 212 -7.71 3.43 17.93
C ARG A 212 -8.28 4.23 19.10
N LEU A 213 -7.54 5.21 19.60
CA LEU A 213 -8.17 6.37 20.23
C LEU A 213 -8.63 7.24 19.07
N VAL A 214 -9.88 7.03 18.66
CA VAL A 214 -10.64 8.06 17.99
C VAL A 214 -10.79 9.17 19.03
N PHE A 215 -10.14 10.31 18.80
CA PHE A 215 -10.58 11.56 19.39
C PHE A 215 -11.79 12.05 18.60
#